data_AF-A0A9X8XH62-F1
#
_entry.id   AF-A0A9X8XH62-F1
#
_cell.length_a   1.000
_cell.length_b   1.000
_cell.length_c   1.000
_cell.angle_alpha   90.00
_cell.angle_beta   90.00
_cell.angle_gamma   90.00
#
_symmetry.space_group_name_H-M   'P 1'
#
loop_
_entity.id
_entity.type
_entity.pdbx_description
1 polymer ?
#
loop_
_entity_poly.entity_id
_entity_poly.type
_entity_poly.pdbx_seq_one_letter_code
_entity_poly.pdbx_strand_id
1 'polypeptide(L)'
;MIKLIATDMDGTFLRDDKSYDIARFERILQRLKQHDIRFVVASGNQYRLLTSKFPKDYQDLTFISENGAHIVSQEQDLVQFFQSSKQIETLVAYLQEHFPQVEISLTGDKAAYVLDTISDDIKVFLKLHLPVMEEVESLLPLPKDHFYKTVLVVPNGNTQPVIDAITNDLTELNLVPTASGYGSIDVITHGIHKAWGLEQLMTK
;
A
#
# COMPACT_ATOMS: atom_id res chain seq x y z
N MET A 1 -1.14 -17.19 -25.58
CA MET A 1 -1.84 -15.92 -25.91
C MET A 1 -1.86 -15.07 -24.65
N ILE A 2 -1.57 -13.77 -24.74
CA ILE A 2 -1.56 -12.87 -23.58
C ILE A 2 -3.01 -12.46 -23.27
N LYS A 3 -3.42 -12.54 -22.00
CA LYS A 3 -4.77 -12.17 -21.51
C LYS A 3 -4.76 -11.09 -20.44
N LEU A 4 -3.58 -10.79 -19.91
CA LEU A 4 -3.40 -9.84 -18.82
C LEU A 4 -2.01 -9.21 -18.93
N ILE A 5 -1.92 -7.91 -18.69
CA ILE A 5 -0.67 -7.16 -18.55
C ILE A 5 -0.71 -6.48 -17.19
N ALA A 6 0.23 -6.82 -16.31
CA ALA A 6 0.39 -6.18 -15.00
C ALA A 6 1.61 -5.26 -15.00
N THR A 7 1.50 -4.11 -14.34
CA THR A 7 2.60 -3.16 -14.21
C THR A 7 2.69 -2.63 -12.79
N ASP A 8 3.91 -2.48 -12.28
CA ASP A 8 4.16 -1.64 -11.10
C ASP A 8 4.06 -0.16 -11.46
N MET A 9 3.88 0.70 -10.47
CA MET A 9 3.71 2.14 -10.66
C MET A 9 5.02 2.89 -10.55
N ASP A 10 5.48 3.12 -9.32
CA ASP A 10 6.67 3.92 -9.04
C ASP A 10 7.94 3.23 -9.59
N GLY A 11 8.71 3.96 -10.41
CA GLY A 11 9.93 3.41 -11.03
C GLY A 11 9.68 2.41 -12.17
N THR A 12 8.42 2.22 -12.60
CA THR A 12 8.05 1.32 -13.71
C THR A 12 7.11 2.01 -14.70
N PHE A 13 5.82 2.14 -14.37
CA PHE A 13 4.84 2.81 -15.24
C PHE A 13 5.00 4.33 -15.20
N LEU A 14 5.29 4.86 -14.02
CA LEU A 14 5.54 6.28 -13.79
C LEU A 14 7.02 6.61 -13.98
N ARG A 15 7.27 7.77 -14.58
CA ARG A 15 8.59 8.41 -14.62
C ARG A 15 8.97 8.93 -13.22
N ASP A 16 10.20 9.41 -13.08
CA ASP A 16 10.71 9.99 -11.83
C ASP A 16 9.88 11.20 -11.37
N ASP A 17 9.36 11.99 -12.32
CA ASP A 17 8.45 13.13 -12.07
C ASP A 17 7.00 12.70 -11.78
N LYS A 18 6.76 11.40 -11.60
CA LYS A 18 5.46 10.78 -11.33
C LYS A 18 4.44 10.94 -12.47
N SER A 19 4.88 11.31 -13.68
CA SER A 19 4.03 11.39 -14.88
C SER A 19 4.12 10.14 -15.76
N TYR A 20 3.22 10.04 -16.73
CA TYR A 20 3.29 9.10 -17.85
C TYR A 20 2.64 9.74 -19.09
N ASP A 21 2.83 9.14 -20.28
CA ASP A 21 2.21 9.62 -21.51
C ASP A 21 0.72 9.19 -21.57
N ILE A 22 -0.17 10.06 -21.08
CA ILE A 22 -1.61 9.81 -20.97
C ILE A 22 -2.21 9.48 -22.33
N ALA A 23 -1.97 10.31 -23.35
CA ALA A 23 -2.55 10.13 -24.68
C ALA A 23 -2.09 8.83 -25.35
N ARG A 24 -0.84 8.42 -25.14
CA ARG A 24 -0.34 7.13 -25.61
C ARG A 24 -0.95 5.97 -24.84
N PHE A 25 -1.05 6.07 -23.51
CA PHE A 25 -1.64 5.02 -22.69
C PHE A 25 -3.11 4.80 -23.03
N GLU A 26 -3.91 5.86 -23.20
CA GLU A 26 -5.32 5.77 -23.63
C GLU A 26 -5.46 4.97 -24.94
N ARG A 27 -4.64 5.29 -25.96
CA ARG A 27 -4.64 4.53 -27.23
C ARG A 27 -4.26 3.05 -27.05
N ILE A 28 -3.33 2.75 -26.14
CA ILE A 28 -2.94 1.37 -25.83
C ILE A 28 -4.09 0.66 -25.13
N LEU A 29 -4.68 1.26 -24.09
CA LEU A 29 -5.75 0.70 -23.29
C LEU A 29 -6.97 0.35 -24.17
N GLN A 30 -7.35 1.22 -25.11
CA GLN A 30 -8.42 0.95 -26.06
C GLN A 30 -8.14 -0.26 -26.95
N ARG A 31 -6.89 -0.46 -27.39
CA ARG A 31 -6.50 -1.67 -28.13
C ARG A 31 -6.53 -2.91 -27.25
N LEU A 32 -6.06 -2.83 -26.00
CA LEU A 32 -6.11 -3.96 -25.08
C LEU A 32 -7.56 -4.41 -24.83
N LYS A 33 -8.49 -3.46 -24.64
CA LYS A 33 -9.93 -3.72 -24.52
C LYS A 33 -10.49 -4.46 -25.75
N GLN A 34 -10.16 -4.01 -26.96
CA GLN A 34 -10.60 -4.66 -28.21
C GLN A 34 -10.13 -6.12 -28.34
N HIS A 35 -9.03 -6.46 -27.68
CA HIS A 35 -8.44 -7.80 -27.68
C HIS A 35 -8.78 -8.63 -26.44
N ASP A 36 -9.65 -8.13 -25.55
CA ASP A 36 -9.99 -8.81 -24.29
C ASP A 36 -8.72 -9.10 -23.45
N ILE A 37 -7.86 -8.08 -23.33
CA ILE A 37 -6.65 -8.11 -22.50
C ILE A 37 -6.84 -7.16 -21.32
N ARG A 38 -6.80 -7.70 -20.10
CA ARG A 38 -6.89 -6.90 -18.86
C ARG A 38 -5.60 -6.11 -18.62
N PHE A 39 -5.72 -4.84 -18.28
CA PHE A 39 -4.60 -4.04 -17.79
C PHE A 39 -4.70 -3.90 -16.27
N VAL A 40 -3.63 -4.30 -15.58
CA VAL A 40 -3.58 -4.40 -14.12
C VAL A 40 -2.51 -3.49 -13.56
N VAL A 41 -2.89 -2.60 -12.66
CA VAL A 41 -1.99 -1.78 -11.87
C VAL A 41 -1.71 -2.50 -10.56
N ALA A 42 -0.46 -2.89 -10.30
CA ALA A 42 -0.06 -3.64 -9.11
C ALA A 42 0.96 -2.86 -8.27
N SER A 43 0.53 -2.27 -7.16
CA SER A 43 1.33 -1.31 -6.38
C SER A 43 1.19 -1.52 -4.87
N GLY A 44 2.18 -1.04 -4.12
CA GLY A 44 2.08 -0.92 -2.67
C GLY A 44 1.17 0.22 -2.23
N ASN A 45 0.88 1.18 -3.11
CA ASN A 45 0.07 2.35 -2.79
C ASN A 45 -1.42 1.99 -2.58
N GLN A 46 -2.12 2.90 -1.89
CA GLN A 46 -3.55 2.79 -1.66
C GLN A 46 -4.34 2.91 -2.96
N TYR A 47 -5.47 2.20 -3.07
CA TYR A 47 -6.37 2.25 -4.23
C TYR A 47 -6.73 3.69 -4.62
N ARG A 48 -7.05 4.55 -3.63
CA ARG A 48 -7.40 5.96 -3.87
C ARG A 48 -6.26 6.77 -4.47
N LEU A 49 -5.02 6.52 -4.06
CA LEU A 49 -3.86 7.19 -4.65
C LEU A 49 -3.65 6.71 -6.09
N LEU A 50 -3.83 5.41 -6.33
CA LEU A 50 -3.66 4.83 -7.66
C LEU A 50 -4.67 5.38 -8.66
N THR A 51 -5.96 5.39 -8.31
CA THR A 51 -7.01 5.91 -9.19
C THR A 51 -6.83 7.40 -9.47
N SER A 52 -6.33 8.18 -8.52
CA SER A 52 -6.04 9.61 -8.74
C SER A 52 -4.97 9.86 -9.82
N LYS A 53 -4.16 8.84 -10.18
CA LYS A 53 -3.19 8.93 -11.28
C LYS A 53 -3.82 8.69 -12.65
N PHE A 54 -5.02 8.12 -12.72
CA PHE A 54 -5.72 7.79 -13.96
C PHE A 54 -7.00 8.64 -14.07
N PRO A 55 -6.93 9.89 -14.55
CA PRO A 55 -8.06 10.81 -14.56
C PRO A 55 -9.21 10.39 -15.50
N LYS A 56 -8.98 9.40 -16.35
CA LYS A 56 -9.97 8.83 -17.29
C LYS A 56 -9.81 7.32 -17.35
N ASP A 57 -10.91 6.63 -17.68
CA ASP A 57 -10.96 5.19 -17.92
C ASP A 57 -10.42 4.31 -16.77
N TYR A 58 -10.24 4.85 -15.56
CA TYR A 58 -9.75 4.07 -14.40
C TYR A 58 -10.72 2.93 -14.04
N GLN A 59 -12.02 3.14 -14.27
CA GLN A 59 -13.08 2.14 -14.11
C GLN A 59 -12.86 0.90 -14.99
N ASP A 60 -12.07 1.00 -16.06
CA ASP A 60 -11.75 -0.13 -16.93
C ASP A 60 -10.43 -0.84 -16.55
N LEU A 61 -9.76 -0.35 -15.52
CA LEU A 61 -8.54 -0.95 -14.99
C LEU A 61 -8.86 -1.88 -13.83
N THR A 62 -7.99 -2.86 -13.63
CA THR A 62 -7.94 -3.61 -12.38
C THR A 62 -6.78 -3.07 -11.54
N PHE A 63 -7.02 -2.87 -10.26
CA PHE A 63 -6.03 -2.43 -9.29
C PHE A 63 -5.77 -3.55 -8.29
N ILE A 64 -4.50 -3.81 -8.06
CA ILE A 64 -3.98 -4.61 -6.95
C ILE A 64 -3.19 -3.61 -6.08
N SER A 65 -3.85 -3.06 -5.07
CA SER A 65 -3.30 -2.09 -4.12
C SER A 65 -2.85 -2.75 -2.83
N GLU A 66 -2.22 -1.97 -1.95
CA GLU A 66 -1.81 -2.43 -0.61
C GLU A 66 -0.93 -3.69 -0.66
N ASN A 67 -0.03 -3.73 -1.65
CA ASN A 67 0.81 -4.90 -1.94
C ASN A 67 0.02 -6.19 -2.18
N GLY A 68 -1.23 -6.13 -2.63
CA GLY A 68 -2.05 -7.31 -2.92
C GLY A 68 -3.19 -7.53 -1.94
N ALA A 69 -3.23 -6.80 -0.83
CA ALA A 69 -4.30 -6.94 0.16
C ALA A 69 -5.65 -6.40 -0.33
N HIS A 70 -5.66 -5.56 -1.37
CA HIS A 70 -6.88 -4.98 -1.93
C HIS A 70 -6.89 -5.12 -3.45
N ILE A 71 -7.93 -5.77 -3.99
CA ILE A 71 -8.12 -5.95 -5.43
C ILE A 71 -9.46 -5.34 -5.83
N VAL A 72 -9.42 -4.34 -6.70
CA VAL A 72 -10.59 -3.66 -7.26
C VAL A 72 -10.60 -3.84 -8.76
N SER A 73 -11.74 -4.21 -9.33
CA SER A 73 -11.92 -4.28 -10.78
C SER A 73 -13.31 -3.77 -11.13
N GLN A 74 -13.41 -2.89 -12.13
CA GLN A 74 -14.70 -2.28 -12.49
C GLN A 74 -15.39 -1.62 -11.29
N GLU A 75 -14.61 -0.95 -10.45
CA GLU A 75 -15.07 -0.28 -9.22
C GLU A 75 -15.70 -1.23 -8.19
N GLN A 76 -15.51 -2.55 -8.33
CA GLN A 76 -15.97 -3.56 -7.39
C GLN A 76 -14.79 -4.18 -6.64
N ASP A 77 -14.92 -4.25 -5.31
CA ASP A 77 -13.99 -4.97 -4.45
C ASP A 77 -14.10 -6.48 -4.72
N LEU A 78 -13.04 -7.04 -5.30
CA LEU A 78 -12.92 -8.49 -5.54
C LEU A 78 -12.28 -9.21 -4.37
N VAL A 79 -11.29 -8.56 -3.73
CA VAL A 79 -10.55 -9.08 -2.57
C VAL A 79 -10.22 -7.94 -1.64
N GLN A 80 -10.46 -8.14 -0.34
CA GLN A 80 -9.98 -7.30 0.74
C GLN A 80 -9.41 -8.21 1.83
N PHE A 81 -8.17 -7.98 2.22
CA PHE A 81 -7.49 -8.71 3.28
C PHE A 81 -7.00 -7.72 4.34
N PHE A 82 -7.54 -7.84 5.55
CA PHE A 82 -7.21 -6.96 6.66
C PHE A 82 -6.31 -7.65 7.69
N GLN A 83 -5.40 -6.89 8.27
CA GLN A 83 -4.68 -7.29 9.48
C GLN A 83 -5.66 -7.31 10.66
N SER A 84 -5.52 -8.29 11.56
CA SER A 84 -6.35 -8.35 12.76
C SER A 84 -5.95 -7.27 13.77
N SER A 85 -6.91 -6.79 14.57
CA SER A 85 -6.63 -5.80 15.62
C SER A 85 -5.52 -6.25 16.55
N LYS A 86 -5.48 -7.55 16.93
CA LYS A 86 -4.42 -8.10 17.78
C LYS A 86 -3.03 -7.95 17.15
N GLN A 87 -2.89 -8.26 15.85
CA GLN A 87 -1.61 -8.10 15.15
C GLN A 87 -1.14 -6.64 15.18
N ILE A 88 -2.04 -5.71 14.89
CA ILE A 88 -1.72 -4.28 14.82
C ILE A 88 -1.41 -3.74 16.23
N GLU A 89 -2.24 -4.06 17.22
CA GLU A 89 -2.04 -3.62 18.61
C GLU A 89 -0.70 -4.11 19.16
N THR A 90 -0.36 -5.38 18.95
CA THR A 90 0.94 -5.93 19.37
C THR A 90 2.11 -5.26 18.65
N LEU A 91 2.00 -5.07 17.32
CA LEU A 91 3.05 -4.39 16.54
C LEU A 91 3.23 -2.93 17.00
N VAL A 92 2.15 -2.16 17.15
CA VAL A 92 2.20 -0.76 17.57
C VAL A 92 2.80 -0.63 18.96
N ALA A 93 2.36 -1.44 19.92
CA ALA A 93 2.90 -1.41 21.28
C ALA A 93 4.41 -1.72 21.30
N TYR A 94 4.82 -2.77 20.57
CA TYR A 94 6.23 -3.14 20.45
C TYR A 94 7.08 -2.02 19.84
N LEU A 95 6.61 -1.41 18.75
CA LEU A 95 7.34 -0.33 18.08
C LEU A 95 7.44 0.93 18.95
N GLN A 96 6.37 1.30 19.65
CA GLN A 96 6.40 2.45 20.56
C GLN A 96 7.35 2.23 21.74
N GLU A 97 7.50 0.99 22.22
CA GLU A 97 8.41 0.64 23.31
C GLU A 97 9.88 0.57 22.86
N HIS A 98 10.15 -0.14 21.76
CA HIS A 98 11.53 -0.47 21.35
C HIS A 98 12.11 0.45 20.28
N PHE A 99 11.25 1.13 19.51
CA PHE A 99 11.63 1.99 18.38
C PHE A 99 10.86 3.32 18.42
N PRO A 100 10.93 4.11 19.52
CA PRO A 100 10.14 5.34 19.67
C PRO A 100 10.44 6.42 18.63
N GLN A 101 11.57 6.30 17.91
CA GLN A 101 11.92 7.18 16.80
C GLN A 101 11.20 6.84 15.49
N VAL A 102 10.58 5.67 15.37
CA VAL A 102 9.90 5.23 14.14
C VAL A 102 8.49 5.82 14.12
N GLU A 103 8.18 6.55 13.05
CA GLU A 103 6.82 7.04 12.86
C GLU A 103 5.94 5.96 12.25
N ILE A 104 4.75 5.79 12.82
CA ILE A 104 3.80 4.74 12.44
C ILE A 104 2.61 5.37 11.73
N SER A 105 2.27 4.82 10.56
CA SER A 105 1.06 5.13 9.82
C SER A 105 0.23 3.86 9.63
N LEU A 106 -0.94 3.80 10.25
CA LEU A 106 -1.89 2.71 10.07
C LEU A 106 -2.70 2.96 8.78
N THR A 107 -2.57 2.09 7.78
CA THR A 107 -3.29 2.25 6.50
C THR A 107 -4.64 1.55 6.57
N GLY A 108 -5.67 2.34 6.86
CA GLY A 108 -7.06 1.91 6.94
C GLY A 108 -7.81 1.99 5.62
N ASP A 109 -9.00 1.40 5.58
CA ASP A 109 -9.92 1.49 4.46
C ASP A 109 -10.53 2.89 4.32
N LYS A 110 -10.75 3.62 5.42
CA LYS A 110 -11.29 4.99 5.38
C LYS A 110 -10.21 6.05 5.32
N ALA A 111 -9.12 5.89 6.07
CA ALA A 111 -8.03 6.85 6.11
C ALA A 111 -6.72 6.15 6.51
N ALA A 112 -5.61 6.85 6.31
CA ALA A 112 -4.40 6.55 7.05
C ALA A 112 -4.39 7.32 8.37
N TYR A 113 -3.95 6.69 9.46
CA TYR A 113 -3.91 7.30 10.79
C TYR A 113 -2.48 7.41 11.27
N VAL A 114 -2.10 8.61 11.71
CA VAL A 114 -0.77 8.95 12.20
C VAL A 114 -0.88 9.70 13.52
N LEU A 115 0.15 9.65 14.36
CA LEU A 115 0.18 10.48 15.56
C LEU A 115 0.20 11.97 15.20
N ASP A 116 -0.51 12.82 15.94
CA ASP A 116 -0.47 14.27 15.75
C ASP A 116 0.91 14.88 16.06
N THR A 117 1.74 14.15 16.81
CA THR A 117 3.11 14.50 17.19
C THR A 117 4.18 14.27 16.13
N ILE A 118 3.86 13.63 14.99
CA ILE A 118 4.87 13.38 13.94
C ILE A 118 5.44 14.71 13.41
N SER A 119 6.70 14.71 12.98
CA SER A 119 7.34 15.94 12.47
C SER A 119 6.69 16.47 11.18
N ASP A 120 6.74 17.78 10.96
CA ASP A 120 6.17 18.42 9.75
C ASP A 120 6.75 17.87 8.44
N ASP A 121 8.06 17.57 8.41
CA ASP A 121 8.71 16.96 7.25
C ASP A 121 8.10 15.59 6.93
N ILE A 122 7.81 14.79 7.96
CA ILE A 122 7.17 13.48 7.81
C ILE A 122 5.69 13.66 7.41
N LYS A 123 4.98 14.65 7.96
CA LYS A 123 3.60 14.99 7.51
C LYS A 123 3.58 15.30 6.03
N VAL A 124 4.52 16.13 5.55
CA VAL A 124 4.63 16.49 4.13
C VAL A 124 4.92 15.26 3.29
N PHE A 125 5.88 14.43 3.70
CA PHE A 125 6.20 13.18 3.02
C PHE A 125 4.97 12.25 2.92
N LEU A 126 4.31 11.98 4.04
CA LEU A 126 3.16 11.09 4.11
C LEU A 126 1.96 11.62 3.29
N LYS A 127 1.70 12.93 3.28
CA LYS A 127 0.63 13.55 2.46
C LYS A 127 0.81 13.34 0.95
N LEU A 128 2.03 13.08 0.47
CA LEU A 128 2.26 12.75 -0.95
C LEU A 128 1.78 11.34 -1.31
N HIS A 129 1.69 10.45 -0.32
CA HIS A 129 1.41 9.03 -0.48
C HIS A 129 0.07 8.59 0.13
N LEU A 130 -0.53 9.41 1.00
CA LEU A 130 -1.76 9.11 1.74
C LEU A 130 -2.82 10.18 1.42
N PRO A 131 -3.71 9.92 0.44
CA PRO A 131 -4.70 10.91 -0.01
C PRO A 131 -5.66 11.37 1.09
N VAL A 132 -5.97 10.49 2.03
CA VAL A 132 -6.81 10.76 3.20
C VAL A 132 -6.00 10.35 4.42
N MET A 133 -5.63 11.35 5.23
CA MET A 133 -4.81 11.15 6.42
C MET A 133 -5.48 11.85 7.60
N GLU A 134 -5.62 11.13 8.70
CA GLU A 134 -6.13 11.63 9.98
C GLU A 134 -5.00 11.63 11.02
N GLU A 135 -4.85 12.76 11.70
CA GLU A 135 -3.94 12.91 12.83
C GLU A 135 -4.69 12.57 14.11
N VAL A 136 -4.13 11.68 14.94
CA VAL A 136 -4.75 11.18 16.18
C VAL A 136 -3.80 11.33 17.37
N GLU A 137 -4.35 11.57 18.57
CA GLU A 137 -3.56 11.68 19.80
C GLU A 137 -2.91 10.34 20.21
N SER A 138 -3.50 9.22 19.80
CA SER A 138 -2.99 7.88 20.06
C SER A 138 -3.42 6.90 18.97
N LEU A 139 -2.54 5.94 18.68
CA LEU A 139 -2.85 4.77 17.84
C LEU A 139 -3.45 3.62 18.65
N LEU A 140 -3.42 3.68 19.98
CA LEU A 140 -3.98 2.69 20.90
C LEU A 140 -4.96 3.36 21.89
N PRO A 141 -6.22 2.89 22.01
CA PRO A 141 -6.85 1.84 21.21
C PRO A 141 -6.92 2.21 19.72
N LEU A 142 -7.05 1.20 18.85
CA LEU A 142 -7.05 1.42 17.39
C LEU A 142 -8.21 2.34 16.97
N PRO A 143 -7.98 3.22 15.96
CA PRO A 143 -9.06 3.92 15.27
C PRO A 143 -10.11 2.93 14.71
N LYS A 144 -11.36 3.39 14.57
CA LYS A 144 -12.48 2.57 14.09
C LYS A 144 -12.44 2.37 12.57
N ASP A 145 -11.53 1.52 12.13
CA ASP A 145 -11.30 1.17 10.74
C ASP A 145 -10.91 -0.32 10.58
N HIS A 146 -10.80 -0.77 9.33
CA HIS A 146 -10.11 -2.01 8.98
C HIS A 146 -8.80 -1.66 8.28
N PHE A 147 -7.71 -2.33 8.65
CA PHE A 147 -6.37 -1.95 8.22
C PHE A 147 -5.75 -2.98 7.29
N TYR A 148 -5.28 -2.54 6.13
CA TYR A 148 -4.62 -3.41 5.16
C TYR A 148 -3.15 -3.69 5.52
N LYS A 149 -2.46 -2.65 6.00
CA LYS A 149 -1.03 -2.71 6.36
C LYS A 149 -0.66 -1.62 7.36
N THR A 150 0.54 -1.76 7.93
CA THR A 150 1.19 -0.71 8.72
C THR A 150 2.40 -0.19 7.95
N VAL A 151 2.54 1.13 7.83
CA VAL A 151 3.68 1.79 7.19
C VAL A 151 4.54 2.41 8.29
N LEU A 152 5.83 2.14 8.24
CA LEU A 152 6.82 2.68 9.17
C LEU A 152 7.73 3.65 8.41
N VAL A 153 7.96 4.83 8.96
CA VAL A 153 8.95 5.77 8.46
C VAL A 153 10.10 5.81 9.46
N VAL A 154 11.27 5.33 9.02
CA VAL A 154 12.45 5.25 9.88
C VAL A 154 13.34 6.48 9.63
N PRO A 155 13.56 7.35 10.63
CA PRO A 155 14.44 8.49 10.48
C PRO A 155 15.83 8.08 10.01
N ASN A 156 16.42 8.89 9.12
CA ASN A 156 17.72 8.63 8.46
C ASN A 156 17.76 7.38 7.56
N GLY A 157 16.64 6.67 7.39
CA GLY A 157 16.49 5.56 6.45
C GLY A 157 17.21 4.26 6.81
N ASN A 158 17.75 4.13 8.02
CA ASN A 158 18.36 2.87 8.48
C ASN A 158 17.28 1.87 8.91
N THR A 159 16.63 1.23 7.95
CA THR A 159 15.46 0.36 8.15
C THR A 159 15.80 -1.03 8.69
N GLN A 160 17.03 -1.52 8.46
CA GLN A 160 17.41 -2.91 8.74
C GLN A 160 17.17 -3.33 10.20
N PRO A 161 17.54 -2.54 11.23
CA PRO A 161 17.29 -2.94 12.62
C PRO A 161 15.81 -3.13 12.95
N VAL A 162 14.92 -2.32 12.35
CA VAL A 162 13.47 -2.43 12.54
C VAL A 162 12.93 -3.66 11.83
N ILE A 163 13.41 -3.92 10.61
CA ILE A 163 13.07 -5.12 9.83
C ILE A 163 13.48 -6.38 10.60
N ASP A 164 14.70 -6.44 11.12
CA ASP A 164 15.23 -7.58 11.85
C ASP A 164 14.44 -7.83 13.13
N ALA A 165 14.12 -6.77 13.88
CA ALA A 165 13.31 -6.86 15.10
C ALA A 165 11.92 -7.43 14.83
N ILE A 166 11.19 -6.88 13.85
CA ILE A 166 9.86 -7.41 13.48
C ILE A 166 9.96 -8.87 13.01
N THR A 167 10.98 -9.20 12.22
CA THR A 167 11.16 -10.55 11.66
C THR A 167 11.51 -11.58 12.72
N ASN A 168 12.29 -11.22 13.74
CA ASN A 168 12.79 -12.16 14.74
C ASN A 168 11.93 -12.21 16.00
N ASP A 169 11.40 -11.07 16.44
CA ASP A 169 10.75 -10.95 17.75
C ASP A 169 9.23 -11.10 17.66
N LEU A 170 8.64 -10.84 16.50
CA LEU A 170 7.18 -10.82 16.27
C LEU A 170 6.72 -11.92 15.28
N THR A 171 7.45 -13.03 15.23
CA THR A 171 7.21 -14.13 14.27
C THR A 171 5.78 -14.68 14.34
N GLU A 172 5.17 -14.69 15.52
CA GLU A 172 3.81 -15.19 15.77
C GLU A 172 2.72 -14.28 15.17
N LEU A 173 3.05 -13.04 14.84
CA LEU A 173 2.11 -12.13 14.21
C LEU A 173 1.87 -12.44 12.73
N ASN A 174 2.66 -13.31 12.10
CA ASN A 174 2.53 -13.63 10.67
C ASN A 174 2.52 -12.36 9.79
N LEU A 175 3.35 -11.39 10.16
CA LEU A 175 3.58 -10.15 9.44
C LEU A 175 4.97 -10.19 8.80
N VAL A 176 5.14 -9.50 7.68
CA VAL A 176 6.39 -9.41 6.95
C VAL A 176 6.73 -7.93 6.71
N PRO A 177 7.85 -7.42 7.25
CA PRO A 177 8.34 -6.09 6.91
C PRO A 177 9.01 -6.12 5.53
N THR A 178 8.62 -5.19 4.65
CA THR A 178 9.17 -5.05 3.29
C THR A 178 9.63 -3.62 3.07
N ALA A 179 10.87 -3.42 2.63
CA ALA A 179 11.37 -2.08 2.35
C ALA A 179 10.62 -1.47 1.15
N SER A 180 10.00 -0.29 1.33
CA SER A 180 9.22 0.40 0.31
C SER A 180 9.91 1.64 -0.30
N GLY A 181 11.16 1.92 0.12
CA GLY A 181 12.00 3.01 -0.39
C GLY A 181 12.03 4.24 0.51
N TYR A 182 12.96 5.17 0.31
CA TYR A 182 13.03 6.45 1.07
C TYR A 182 12.99 6.32 2.61
N GLY A 183 13.48 5.21 3.16
CA GLY A 183 13.45 4.95 4.61
C GLY A 183 12.12 4.42 5.15
N SER A 184 11.18 4.03 4.27
CA SER A 184 9.92 3.42 4.68
C SER A 184 9.93 1.89 4.62
N ILE A 185 9.12 1.30 5.50
CA ILE A 185 8.87 -0.14 5.58
C ILE A 185 7.36 -0.35 5.53
N ASP A 186 6.89 -1.19 4.61
CA ASP A 186 5.53 -1.70 4.59
C ASP A 186 5.50 -3.02 5.37
N VAL A 187 4.79 -3.06 6.49
CA VAL A 187 4.53 -4.27 7.27
C VAL A 187 3.21 -4.87 6.82
N ILE A 188 3.30 -5.93 6.02
CA ILE A 188 2.18 -6.60 5.34
C ILE A 188 1.89 -7.97 5.96
N THR A 189 0.72 -8.55 5.70
CA THR A 189 0.45 -9.94 6.11
C THR A 189 1.30 -10.91 5.29
N HIS A 190 1.90 -11.90 5.94
CA HIS A 190 2.66 -12.95 5.27
C HIS A 190 1.82 -13.66 4.20
N GLY A 191 2.43 -13.86 3.02
CA GLY A 191 1.76 -14.47 1.86
C GLY A 191 0.85 -13.52 1.07
N ILE A 192 0.59 -12.31 1.57
CA ILE A 192 -0.23 -11.30 0.87
C ILE A 192 0.70 -10.29 0.20
N HIS A 193 1.19 -10.65 -1.00
CA HIS A 193 2.06 -9.82 -1.83
C HIS A 193 1.48 -9.63 -3.25
N LYS A 194 2.05 -8.72 -4.07
CA LYS A 194 1.52 -8.39 -5.41
C LYS A 194 1.32 -9.63 -6.29
N ALA A 195 2.26 -10.59 -6.24
CA ALA A 195 2.14 -11.84 -6.98
C ALA A 195 0.96 -12.71 -6.51
N TRP A 196 0.71 -12.79 -5.19
CA TRP A 196 -0.48 -13.46 -4.65
C TRP A 196 -1.75 -12.77 -5.12
N GLY A 197 -1.78 -11.43 -5.14
CA GLY A 197 -2.91 -10.68 -5.68
C GLY A 197 -3.18 -11.00 -7.16
N LEU A 198 -2.13 -11.15 -7.97
CA LEU A 198 -2.26 -11.59 -9.36
C LEU A 198 -2.81 -13.01 -9.47
N GLU A 199 -2.35 -13.94 -8.63
CA GLU A 199 -2.89 -15.29 -8.56
C GLU A 199 -4.38 -15.30 -8.21
N GLN A 200 -4.80 -14.50 -7.21
CA GLN A 200 -6.21 -14.35 -6.87
C GLN A 200 -7.02 -13.82 -8.05
N LEU A 201 -6.54 -12.77 -8.72
CA LEU A 201 -7.21 -12.18 -9.89
C LEU A 201 -7.36 -13.18 -11.05
N MET A 202 -6.37 -14.06 -11.25
CA MET A 202 -6.42 -15.08 -12.31
C MET A 202 -7.45 -16.19 -12.06
N THR A 203 -7.94 -16.33 -10.82
CA THR A 203 -9.03 -17.26 -10.46
C THR A 203 -10.42 -16.64 -10.55
N LYS A 204 -10.52 -15.34 -10.91
CA LYS A 204 -11.77 -14.59 -11.09
C LYS A 204 -12.02 -14.31 -12.58
#